data_AF-A0A7S2N256-F1
#
_entry.id   AF-A0A7S2N256-F1
#
_cell.length_a   1.000
_cell.length_b   1.000
_cell.length_c   1.000
_cell.angle_alpha   90.00
_cell.angle_beta   90.00
_cell.angle_gamma   90.00
#
_symmetry.space_group_name_H-M   'P 1'
#
loop_
_entity.id
_entity.type
_entity.pdbx_description
1 polymer ?
#
loop_
_entity_poly.entity_id
_entity_poly.type
_entity_poly.pdbx_seq_one_letter_code
_entity_poly.pdbx_strand_id
1 'polypeptide(L)'
;NPNERKYYDYMMSYSPINNVASGVTYPAMLIVSGLNDPRVAYWEPTKWAQVLRANVANGEEILLKMDLAAGHFSASDRYRYLRELAFDYAWLLEQLGKSDPVGAIEYEPAQQVF
;
A
#
# COMPACT_ATOMS: atom_id res chain seq x y z
N ASN A 1 -12.27 -26.48 2.87
CA ASN A 1 -13.34 -25.47 2.75
C ASN A 1 -13.40 -24.68 4.07
N PRO A 2 -13.44 -23.32 4.12
CA PRO A 2 -13.56 -22.59 5.39
C PRO A 2 -14.82 -22.93 6.19
N ASN A 3 -15.80 -23.61 5.58
CA ASN A 3 -16.97 -24.15 6.28
C ASN A 3 -16.66 -25.42 7.11
N GLU A 4 -15.44 -25.95 7.05
CA GLU A 4 -14.99 -27.06 7.89
C GLU A 4 -14.03 -26.53 8.96
N ARG A 5 -14.31 -26.85 10.23
CA ARG A 5 -13.61 -26.29 11.39
C ARG A 5 -12.08 -26.38 11.30
N LYS A 6 -11.54 -27.54 10.91
CA LYS A 6 -10.09 -27.74 10.76
C LYS A 6 -9.45 -26.70 9.83
N TYR A 7 -10.10 -26.38 8.71
CA TYR A 7 -9.57 -25.41 7.75
C TYR A 7 -9.86 -23.97 8.18
N TYR A 8 -11.00 -23.72 8.83
CA TYR A 8 -11.31 -22.42 9.43
C TYR A 8 -10.25 -22.02 10.46
N ASP A 9 -9.97 -22.89 11.43
CA ASP A 9 -9.00 -22.63 12.50
C ASP A 9 -7.60 -22.39 11.92
N TYR A 10 -7.22 -23.18 10.92
CA TYR A 10 -5.96 -22.99 10.19
C TYR A 10 -5.90 -21.64 9.45
N MET A 11 -6.96 -21.25 8.73
CA MET A 11 -7.00 -19.95 8.05
C MET A 11 -6.94 -18.78 9.04
N MET A 12 -7.60 -18.90 10.19
CA MET A 12 -7.59 -17.88 11.23
C MET A 12 -6.23 -17.72 11.89
N SER A 13 -5.42 -18.77 11.98
CA SER A 13 -4.10 -18.69 12.61
C SER A 13 -3.10 -17.81 11.86
N TYR A 14 -3.35 -17.49 10.58
CA TYR A 14 -2.45 -16.65 9.77
C TYR A 14 -3.14 -15.52 9.01
N SER A 15 -4.48 -15.43 9.05
CA SER A 15 -5.21 -14.40 8.32
C SER A 15 -4.74 -12.99 8.72
N PRO A 16 -4.25 -12.15 7.78
CA PRO A 16 -3.65 -10.86 8.13
C PRO A 16 -4.59 -9.91 8.88
N ILE A 17 -5.86 -9.87 8.49
CA ILE A 17 -6.85 -8.99 9.13
C ILE A 17 -7.25 -9.46 10.54
N ASN A 18 -7.23 -10.77 10.80
CA ASN A 18 -7.63 -11.33 12.09
C ASN A 18 -6.48 -11.39 13.10
N ASN A 19 -5.23 -11.18 12.66
CA ASN A 19 -4.03 -11.26 13.48
C ASN A 19 -3.36 -9.89 13.69
N VAL A 20 -4.11 -8.79 13.55
CA VAL A 20 -3.60 -7.46 13.91
C VAL A 20 -3.52 -7.33 15.42
N ALA A 21 -2.31 -7.17 15.95
CA ALA A 21 -2.06 -7.03 17.38
C ALA A 21 -2.30 -5.59 17.85
N SER A 22 -3.20 -5.42 18.81
CA SER A 22 -3.54 -4.10 19.33
C SER A 22 -2.40 -3.50 20.16
N GLY A 23 -2.15 -2.19 20.00
CA GLY A 23 -1.14 -1.44 20.73
C GLY A 23 0.31 -1.75 20.35
N VAL A 24 0.54 -2.57 19.32
CA VAL A 24 1.88 -2.86 18.80
C VAL A 24 2.25 -1.84 17.72
N THR A 25 3.50 -1.41 17.69
CA THR A 25 4.05 -0.62 16.58
C THR A 25 4.37 -1.52 15.40
N TYR A 26 3.71 -1.30 14.27
CA TYR A 26 3.98 -1.99 13.02
C TYR A 26 4.99 -1.20 12.18
N PRO A 27 5.60 -1.78 11.14
CA PRO A 27 6.27 -0.97 10.12
C PRO A 27 5.27 -0.01 9.45
N ALA A 28 5.74 1.13 8.96
CA ALA A 28 4.94 1.97 8.06
C ALA A 28 4.49 1.13 6.85
N MET A 29 3.23 1.27 6.44
CA MET A 29 2.65 0.45 5.38
C MET A 29 1.94 1.30 4.32
N LEU A 30 2.30 1.07 3.06
CA LEU A 30 1.57 1.55 1.90
C LEU A 30 0.79 0.38 1.29
N ILE A 31 -0.51 0.34 1.54
CA ILE A 31 -1.43 -0.65 0.98
C ILE A 31 -1.89 -0.13 -0.40
N VAL A 32 -1.65 -0.90 -1.46
CA VAL A 32 -2.01 -0.53 -2.83
C VAL A 32 -3.12 -1.45 -3.34
N SER A 33 -4.15 -0.89 -3.98
CA SER A 33 -5.27 -1.65 -4.54
C SER A 33 -5.92 -0.91 -5.70
N GLY A 34 -6.61 -1.65 -6.58
CA GLY A 34 -7.52 -1.09 -7.59
C GLY A 34 -8.97 -1.17 -7.15
N LEU A 35 -9.78 -0.15 -7.47
CA LEU A 35 -11.21 -0.14 -7.18
C LEU A 35 -11.97 -1.19 -8.02
N ASN A 36 -11.55 -1.36 -9.28
CA ASN A 36 -12.23 -2.19 -10.26
C ASN A 36 -11.53 -3.54 -10.44
N ASP A 37 -10.83 -4.05 -9.43
CA ASP A 37 -10.16 -5.35 -9.50
C ASP A 37 -11.19 -6.50 -9.47
N PRO A 38 -11.35 -7.28 -10.56
CA PRO A 38 -12.31 -8.36 -10.63
C PRO A 38 -11.82 -9.65 -9.94
N ARG A 39 -10.56 -9.71 -9.51
CA ARG A 39 -9.93 -10.91 -8.91
C ARG A 39 -9.86 -10.81 -7.40
N VAL A 40 -9.35 -9.68 -6.90
CA VAL A 40 -9.23 -9.39 -5.46
C VAL A 40 -10.01 -8.12 -5.19
N ALA A 41 -11.13 -8.26 -4.50
CA ALA A 41 -12.04 -7.15 -4.35
C ALA A 41 -11.48 -6.05 -3.42
N TYR A 42 -11.71 -4.79 -3.79
CA TYR A 42 -11.22 -3.60 -3.08
C TYR A 42 -11.58 -3.56 -1.58
N TRP A 43 -12.64 -4.27 -1.16
CA TRP A 43 -13.05 -4.32 0.24
C TRP A 43 -12.04 -5.07 1.12
N GLU A 44 -11.23 -5.98 0.56
CA GLU A 44 -10.21 -6.69 1.35
C GLU A 44 -9.12 -5.74 1.88
N PRO A 45 -8.40 -5.00 1.02
CA PRO A 45 -7.37 -4.07 1.50
C PRO A 45 -7.94 -2.89 2.29
N THR A 46 -9.15 -2.40 1.96
CA THR A 46 -9.78 -1.30 2.71
C THR A 46 -10.18 -1.73 4.13
N LYS A 47 -10.77 -2.93 4.31
CA LYS A 47 -11.06 -3.47 5.65
C LYS A 47 -9.78 -3.65 6.46
N TRP A 48 -8.73 -4.19 5.83
CA TRP A 48 -7.45 -4.40 6.51
C TRP A 48 -6.79 -3.08 6.93
N ALA A 49 -6.74 -2.09 6.04
CA ALA A 49 -6.23 -0.75 6.35
C ALA A 49 -6.98 -0.13 7.54
N GLN A 50 -8.31 -0.25 7.58
CA GLN A 50 -9.11 0.28 8.69
C GLN A 50 -8.83 -0.44 10.01
N VAL A 51 -8.73 -1.78 9.99
CA VAL A 51 -8.40 -2.56 11.19
C VAL A 51 -7.01 -2.18 11.71
N LEU A 52 -6.02 -2.05 10.83
CA LEU A 52 -4.68 -1.62 11.20
C LEU A 52 -4.70 -0.24 11.87
N ARG A 53 -5.25 0.77 11.19
CA ARG A 53 -5.35 2.16 11.71
C ARG A 53 -6.00 2.25 13.08
N ALA A 54 -7.03 1.44 13.32
CA ALA A 54 -7.78 1.46 14.56
C ALA A 54 -7.08 0.73 15.73
N ASN A 55 -6.18 -0.21 15.45
CA ASN A 55 -5.66 -1.12 16.48
C ASN A 55 -4.17 -0.94 16.77
N VAL A 56 -3.34 -0.59 15.78
CA VAL A 56 -1.88 -0.49 15.98
C VAL A 56 -1.51 0.84 16.63
N ALA A 57 -0.37 0.90 17.31
CA ALA A 57 0.06 2.10 18.05
C ALA A 57 0.37 3.29 17.12
N ASN A 58 0.86 3.01 15.91
CA ASN A 58 1.24 3.97 14.88
C ASN A 58 0.27 3.91 13.68
N GLY A 59 -1.03 3.93 13.96
CA GLY A 59 -2.08 3.80 12.93
C GLY A 59 -2.02 4.88 11.85
N GLU A 60 -1.46 6.05 12.15
CA GLU A 60 -1.22 7.17 11.24
C GLU A 60 -0.23 6.86 10.11
N GLU A 61 0.68 5.89 10.31
CA GLU A 61 1.67 5.47 9.31
C GLU A 61 1.11 4.45 8.31
N ILE A 62 -0.18 4.10 8.43
CA ILE A 62 -0.86 3.15 7.56
C ILE A 62 -1.59 3.89 6.44
N LEU A 63 -1.01 3.87 5.24
CA LEU A 63 -1.55 4.52 4.05
C LEU A 63 -2.27 3.50 3.14
N LEU A 64 -3.33 3.96 2.48
CA LEU A 64 -4.04 3.22 1.44
C LEU A 64 -4.02 4.06 0.16
N LYS A 65 -3.36 3.55 -0.88
CA LYS A 65 -3.35 4.10 -2.22
C LYS A 65 -4.29 3.28 -3.09
N MET A 66 -5.49 3.82 -3.30
CA MET A 66 -6.52 3.21 -4.14
C MET A 66 -6.48 3.82 -5.54
N ASP A 67 -6.23 2.99 -6.55
CA ASP A 67 -6.42 3.37 -7.94
C ASP A 67 -7.91 3.26 -8.32
N LEU A 68 -8.56 4.40 -8.48
CA LEU A 68 -10.00 4.46 -8.77
C LEU A 68 -10.37 4.02 -10.20
N ALA A 69 -9.39 3.93 -11.10
CA ALA A 69 -9.62 3.57 -12.50
C ALA A 69 -9.12 2.16 -12.84
N ALA A 70 -8.12 1.64 -12.13
CA ALA A 70 -7.49 0.36 -12.45
C ALA A 70 -8.18 -0.86 -11.79
N GLY A 71 -7.90 -2.03 -12.37
CA GLY A 71 -8.21 -3.34 -11.81
C GLY A 71 -6.98 -4.01 -11.19
N HIS A 72 -6.83 -5.32 -11.37
CA HIS A 72 -5.84 -6.13 -10.66
C HIS A 72 -4.36 -5.72 -10.86
N PHE A 73 -3.99 -5.34 -12.09
CA PHE A 73 -2.59 -5.10 -12.44
C PHE A 73 -2.19 -3.63 -12.42
N SER A 74 -3.02 -2.77 -11.80
CA SER A 74 -2.83 -1.32 -11.87
C SER A 74 -2.77 -0.84 -13.34
N ALA A 75 -1.98 0.21 -13.60
CA ALA A 75 -1.75 0.84 -14.89
C ALA A 75 -1.27 -0.12 -15.99
N SER A 76 -2.01 -0.20 -17.10
CA SER A 76 -1.53 -0.88 -18.33
C SER A 76 -0.69 0.03 -19.24
N ASP A 77 -0.78 1.35 -19.07
CA ASP A 77 0.01 2.32 -19.84
C ASP A 77 1.43 2.45 -19.28
N ARG A 78 2.43 2.53 -20.17
CA ARG A 78 3.84 2.61 -19.81
C ARG A 78 4.16 3.80 -18.91
N TYR A 79 3.64 4.99 -19.23
CA TYR A 79 3.97 6.18 -18.45
C TYR A 79 3.28 6.18 -17.10
N ARG A 80 2.05 5.69 -17.05
CA ARG A 80 1.34 5.51 -15.79
C ARG A 80 2.06 4.47 -14.91
N TYR A 81 2.49 3.34 -15.46
CA TYR A 81 3.32 2.36 -14.75
C TYR A 81 4.59 2.99 -14.16
N LEU A 82 5.33 3.78 -14.94
CA LEU A 82 6.53 4.47 -14.45
C LEU A 82 6.22 5.48 -13.32
N ARG A 83 5.07 6.17 -13.39
CA ARG A 83 4.63 7.08 -12.31
C ARG A 83 4.28 6.31 -11.03
N GLU A 84 3.57 5.20 -11.15
CA GLU A 84 3.24 4.34 -10.00
C GLU A 84 4.52 3.81 -9.34
N LEU A 85 5.47 3.33 -10.16
CA LEU A 85 6.76 2.85 -9.69
C LEU A 85 7.57 3.95 -8.99
N ALA A 86 7.61 5.15 -9.57
CA ALA A 86 8.31 6.29 -8.98
C ALA A 86 7.71 6.67 -7.61
N PHE A 87 6.38 6.64 -7.47
CA PHE A 87 5.72 6.88 -6.19
C PHE A 87 6.11 5.83 -5.14
N ASP A 88 6.06 4.54 -5.50
CA ASP A 88 6.35 3.45 -4.58
C ASP A 88 7.81 3.51 -4.08
N TYR A 89 8.77 3.82 -4.96
CA TYR A 89 10.17 4.03 -4.56
C TYR A 89 10.38 5.30 -3.74
N ALA A 90 9.72 6.42 -4.10
CA ALA A 90 9.82 7.65 -3.33
C ALA A 90 9.31 7.44 -1.90
N TRP A 91 8.16 6.77 -1.75
CA TRP A 91 7.62 6.42 -0.44
C TRP A 91 8.55 5.49 0.34
N LEU A 92 9.11 4.45 -0.30
CA LEU A 92 10.07 3.55 0.34
C LEU A 92 11.32 4.29 0.82
N LEU A 93 11.91 5.16 -0.01
CA LEU A 93 13.09 5.94 0.35
C LEU A 93 12.80 6.90 1.50
N GLU A 94 11.62 7.53 1.51
CA GLU A 94 11.15 8.36 2.63
C GLU A 94 11.12 7.56 3.95
N GLN A 95 10.50 6.37 3.95
CA GLN A 95 10.41 5.53 5.15
C GLN A 95 11.79 5.02 5.63
N LEU A 96 12.77 4.91 4.71
CA LEU A 96 14.14 4.52 5.04
C LEU A 96 15.04 5.71 5.43
N GLY A 97 14.53 6.94 5.42
CA GLY A 97 15.32 8.15 5.64
C GLY A 97 16.42 8.34 4.58
N LYS A 98 16.12 7.94 3.33
CA LYS A 98 16.99 8.02 2.15
C LYS A 98 16.44 8.94 1.07
N SER A 99 15.32 9.60 1.30
CA SER A 99 14.84 10.69 0.48
C SER A 99 15.65 11.95 0.74
N ASP A 100 15.82 12.76 -0.30
CA ASP A 100 16.34 14.10 -0.13
C ASP A 100 15.32 14.96 0.64
N PRO A 101 15.76 15.92 1.45
CA PRO A 101 14.86 16.87 2.09
C PRO A 101 13.99 17.57 1.05
N VAL A 102 12.70 17.73 1.34
CA VAL A 102 11.80 18.54 0.51
C VAL A 102 12.41 19.95 0.36
N GLY A 103 12.86 20.29 -0.85
CA GLY A 103 13.52 21.56 -1.19
C GLY A 103 15.03 21.51 -1.41
N ALA A 104 15.69 20.36 -1.24
CA ALA A 104 17.12 20.20 -1.52
C ALA A 104 17.45 20.01 -3.01
N ILE A 105 16.46 19.65 -3.82
CA ILE A 105 16.62 19.49 -5.27
C ILE A 105 16.27 20.81 -5.93
N GLU A 106 17.29 21.65 -6.19
CA GLU A 106 17.16 22.73 -7.17
C GLU A 106 16.95 22.09 -8.54
N TYR A 107 15.77 22.30 -9.12
CA TYR A 107 15.50 21.91 -10.50
C TYR A 107 16.24 22.88 -11.41
N GLU A 108 17.44 22.53 -11.85
CA GLU A 108 18.01 23.16 -13.05
C GLU A 108 17.21 22.66 -14.26
N PRO A 109 16.45 23.51 -14.96
CA PRO A 109 15.81 23.11 -16.19
C PRO A 109 16.89 22.68 -17.16
N ALA A 110 16.78 21.46 -17.70
CA ALA A 110 17.67 20.98 -18.74
C ALA A 110 17.82 22.06 -19.81
N GLN A 111 19.04 22.58 -20.00
CA GLN A 111 19.31 23.50 -21.08
C GLN A 111 18.85 22.83 -22.37
N GLN A 112 17.94 23.52 -23.05
CA GLN A 112 17.35 23.08 -24.29
C GLN A 112 18.47 23.01 -25.33
N VAL A 113 19.05 21.83 -25.53
CA VAL A 113 20.00 21.60 -26.61
C VAL A 113 19.19 21.43 -27.89
N PHE A 114 18.98 22.54 -28.59
CA PHE A 114 18.72 22.61 -30.03
C PHE A 114 19.52 23.76 -30.63
#